data_AF-A0A973TY66-F1
#
_entry.id   AF-A0A973TY66-F1
#
_cell.length_a   1.000
_cell.length_b   1.000
_cell.length_c   1.000
_cell.angle_alpha   90.00
_cell.angle_beta   90.00
_cell.angle_gamma   90.00
#
_symmetry.space_group_name_H-M   'P 1'
#
loop_
_entity.id
_entity.type
_entity.pdbx_description
1 polymer ?
#
loop_
_entity_poly.entity_id
_entity_poly.type
_entity_poly.pdbx_seq_one_letter_code
_entity_poly.pdbx_strand_id
1 'polypeptide(L)'
;WSRLGRELGLDHAPKTGDEVALDGEHGVVYFTNSQTVGIRTENALYRFFQGITGGVIAMHHVFADDHRDERTWSTWLGNLA
;
A
#
# COMPACT_ATOMS: atom_id res chain seq x y z
N TRP A 1 0.88 7.67 -8.19
CA TRP A 1 0.98 6.20 -8.16
C TRP A 1 2.37 5.66 -8.44
N SER A 2 3.16 6.18 -9.38
CA SER A 2 4.52 5.66 -9.65
C SER A 2 5.45 5.66 -8.43
N ARG A 3 5.33 6.66 -7.54
CA ARG A 3 6.06 6.67 -6.26
C ARG A 3 5.66 5.50 -5.35
N LEU A 4 4.36 5.24 -5.22
CA LEU A 4 3.86 4.06 -4.50
C LEU A 4 4.39 2.77 -5.13
N GLY A 5 4.35 2.66 -6.46
CA GLY A 5 4.92 1.50 -7.17
C GLY A 5 6.37 1.21 -6.77
N ARG A 6 7.21 2.25 -6.76
CA ARG A 6 8.60 2.14 -6.31
C ARG A 6 8.76 1.63 -4.88
N GLU A 7 8.00 2.17 -3.93
CA GLU A 7 8.04 1.70 -2.53
C GLU A 7 7.54 0.25 -2.38
N LEU A 8 6.75 -0.22 -3.36
CA LEU A 8 6.26 -1.60 -3.45
C LEU A 8 7.20 -2.53 -4.24
N GLY A 9 8.32 -2.02 -4.74
CA GLY A 9 9.29 -2.78 -5.54
C GLY A 9 9.00 -2.82 -7.04
N LEU A 10 8.06 -2.01 -7.54
CA LEU A 10 7.72 -1.90 -8.96
C LEU A 10 8.44 -0.74 -9.65
N ASP A 11 8.76 -0.91 -10.93
CA ASP A 11 9.28 0.15 -11.81
C ASP A 11 8.16 0.99 -12.47
N HIS A 12 6.90 0.64 -12.21
CA HIS A 12 5.71 1.28 -12.76
C HIS A 12 4.64 1.55 -11.68
N ALA A 13 3.60 2.29 -12.05
CA ALA A 13 2.44 2.45 -11.17
C ALA A 13 1.72 1.10 -10.98
N PRO A 14 1.27 0.74 -9.77
CA PRO A 14 0.63 -0.54 -9.51
C PRO A 14 -0.53 -0.84 -10.44
N LYS A 15 -0.65 -2.11 -10.85
CA LYS A 15 -1.74 -2.66 -11.64
C LYS A 15 -2.31 -3.90 -10.96
N THR A 16 -3.60 -4.15 -11.16
CA THR A 16 -4.24 -5.37 -10.65
C THR A 16 -3.47 -6.61 -11.13
N GLY A 17 -3.11 -7.47 -10.18
CA GLY A 17 -2.35 -8.70 -10.40
C GLY A 17 -0.85 -8.59 -10.09
N ASP A 18 -0.31 -7.38 -9.90
CA ASP A 18 1.10 -7.22 -9.55
C ASP A 18 1.40 -7.84 -8.17
N GLU A 19 2.50 -8.58 -8.10
CA GLU A 19 3.10 -9.00 -6.83
C GLU A 19 4.00 -7.88 -6.30
N VAL A 20 3.89 -7.60 -5.01
CA VAL A 20 4.54 -6.46 -4.36
C VAL A 20 5.13 -6.85 -3.01
N ALA A 21 6.14 -6.11 -2.58
CA ALA A 21 6.64 -6.15 -1.22
C ALA A 21 6.17 -4.89 -0.48
N LEU A 22 5.34 -5.06 0.55
CA LEU A 22 4.88 -3.96 1.40
C LEU A 22 5.40 -4.20 2.81
N ASP A 23 6.29 -3.32 3.27
CA ASP A 23 6.93 -3.43 4.60
C ASP A 23 7.56 -4.81 4.88
N GLY A 24 8.15 -5.42 3.85
CA GLY A 24 8.74 -6.76 3.94
C GLY A 24 7.74 -7.93 3.86
N GLU A 25 6.43 -7.67 3.84
CA GLU A 25 5.41 -8.68 3.55
C GLU A 25 5.15 -8.79 2.04
N HIS A 26 4.94 -10.02 1.56
CA HIS A 26 4.44 -10.27 0.21
C HIS A 26 2.95 -9.93 0.13
N GLY A 27 2.55 -9.30 -0.98
CA GLY A 27 1.16 -9.02 -1.27
C GLY A 27 0.86 -8.99 -2.75
N VAL A 28 -0.43 -8.94 -3.07
CA VAL A 28 -0.93 -8.81 -4.44
C VAL A 28 -1.82 -7.59 -4.54
N VAL A 29 -1.61 -6.80 -5.60
CA VAL A 29 -2.50 -5.71 -5.96
C VAL A 29 -3.82 -6.30 -6.46
N TYR A 30 -4.85 -6.30 -5.63
CA TYR A 30 -6.14 -6.90 -5.97
C TYR A 30 -7.08 -5.91 -6.69
N PHE A 31 -6.79 -4.60 -6.61
CA PHE A 31 -7.62 -3.57 -7.22
C PHE A 31 -6.83 -2.31 -7.55
N THR A 32 -7.07 -1.77 -8.75
CA THR A 32 -6.58 -0.45 -9.14
C THR A 32 -7.62 0.31 -9.94
N ASN A 33 -7.73 1.61 -9.71
CA ASN A 33 -8.35 2.56 -10.62
C ASN A 33 -7.55 3.88 -10.60
N SER A 34 -8.07 4.94 -11.21
CA SER A 34 -7.38 6.24 -11.24
C SER A 34 -7.13 6.84 -9.84
N GLN A 35 -7.95 6.48 -8.84
CA GLN A 35 -7.95 7.08 -7.50
C GLN A 35 -7.57 6.14 -6.37
N THR A 36 -7.44 4.83 -6.64
CA THR A 36 -7.29 3.82 -5.60
C THR A 36 -6.34 2.72 -6.03
N VAL A 37 -5.50 2.29 -5.08
CA VAL A 37 -4.72 1.05 -5.16
C VAL A 37 -5.03 0.23 -3.91
N GLY A 38 -5.45 -1.02 -4.11
CA GLY A 38 -5.73 -1.99 -3.05
C GLY A 38 -4.76 -3.16 -3.12
N ILE A 39 -4.15 -3.50 -1.98
CA ILE A 39 -3.19 -4.59 -1.81
C ILE A 39 -3.71 -5.53 -0.74
N ARG A 40 -3.60 -6.83 -0.99
CA ARG A 40 -3.90 -7.87 -0.02
C ARG A 40 -2.62 -8.62 0.29
N THR A 41 -2.25 -8.67 1.56
CA THR A 41 -1.25 -9.60 2.07
C THR A 41 -1.97 -10.78 2.72
N GLU A 42 -1.21 -11.71 3.29
CA GLU A 42 -1.76 -12.79 4.12
C GLU A 42 -2.52 -12.23 5.34
N ASN A 43 -2.00 -11.14 5.94
CA ASN A 43 -2.42 -10.64 7.25
C ASN A 43 -3.30 -9.39 7.19
N ALA A 44 -3.33 -8.65 6.08
CA ALA A 44 -4.09 -7.41 5.99
C ALA A 44 -4.53 -7.03 4.58
N LEU A 45 -5.48 -6.09 4.52
CA LEU A 45 -5.77 -5.28 3.34
C LEU A 45 -5.19 -3.88 3.52
N TYR A 46 -4.44 -3.41 2.55
CA TYR A 46 -3.97 -2.04 2.45
C TYR A 46 -4.68 -1.33 1.31
N ARG A 47 -5.12 -0.10 1.55
CA ARG A 47 -5.85 0.70 0.57
C ARG A 47 -5.31 2.13 0.57
N PHE A 48 -4.90 2.56 -0.60
CA PHE A 48 -4.40 3.91 -0.87
C PHE A 48 -5.41 4.64 -1.72
N PHE A 49 -5.75 5.85 -1.33
CA PHE A 49 -6.67 6.73 -2.04
C PHE A 49 -5.99 8.04 -2.36
N GLN A 50 -6.24 8.59 -3.54
CA GLN A 50 -6.01 10.00 -3.79
C GLN A 50 -7.02 10.80 -2.95
N GLY A 51 -6.52 11.48 -1.94
CA GLY A 51 -7.28 12.42 -1.12
C GLY A 51 -7.49 13.76 -1.83
N ILE A 52 -8.29 14.61 -1.18
CA ILE A 52 -8.50 16.00 -1.59
C ILE A 52 -7.15 16.73 -1.56
N THR A 53 -6.94 17.69 -2.49
CA THR A 53 -5.68 18.44 -2.68
C THR A 53 -4.42 17.61 -3.00
N GLY A 54 -4.56 16.37 -3.46
CA GLY A 54 -3.43 15.57 -3.94
C GLY A 54 -2.66 14.81 -2.86
N GLY A 55 -3.13 14.84 -1.61
CA GLY A 55 -2.62 13.97 -0.55
C GLY A 55 -2.94 12.50 -0.81
N VAL A 56 -2.18 11.59 -0.19
CA VAL A 56 -2.50 10.16 -0.18
C VAL A 56 -3.12 9.81 1.17
N ILE A 57 -4.31 9.20 1.15
CA ILE A 57 -4.92 8.59 2.32
C ILE A 57 -4.57 7.11 2.28
N ALA A 58 -3.89 6.62 3.30
CA ALA A 58 -3.57 5.21 3.45
C ALA A 58 -4.40 4.61 4.60
N MET A 59 -5.01 3.47 4.35
CA MET A 59 -5.78 2.71 5.33
C MET A 59 -5.31 1.27 5.31
N HIS A 60 -5.36 0.61 6.46
CA HIS A 60 -5.20 -0.83 6.54
C HIS A 60 -6.36 -1.47 7.31
N HIS A 61 -6.67 -2.72 6.99
CA HIS A 61 -7.59 -3.56 7.75
C HIS A 61 -6.87 -4.87 8.01
N VAL A 62 -6.50 -5.08 9.27
CA VAL A 62 -5.76 -6.25 9.73
C VAL A 62 -6.74 -7.40 10.00
N PHE A 63 -6.42 -8.61 9.54
CA PHE A 63 -7.26 -9.80 9.71
C PHE A 63 -7.04 -10.51 11.06
N ALA A 64 -5.82 -10.44 11.60
CA ALA A 64 -5.41 -10.98 12.89
C ALA A 64 -4.26 -10.11 13.43
N ASP A 65 -4.16 -9.91 14.75
CA ASP A 65 -3.11 -9.08 15.36
C ASP A 65 -1.74 -9.42 14.75
N ASP A 66 -1.22 -8.50 13.95
CA ASP A 66 -0.02 -8.71 13.12
C ASP A 66 1.24 -8.22 13.84
N HIS A 67 1.10 -7.77 15.09
CA HIS A 67 2.15 -7.19 15.91
C HIS A 67 2.91 -6.04 15.21
N ARG A 68 2.39 -5.45 14.13
CA ARG A 68 3.05 -4.34 13.45
C ARG A 68 2.92 -3.09 14.33
N ASP A 69 4.07 -2.54 14.71
CA ASP A 69 4.15 -1.27 15.41
C ASP A 69 3.62 -0.16 14.49
N GLU A 70 2.65 0.61 14.96
CA GLU A 70 2.08 1.76 14.28
C GLU A 70 3.16 2.78 13.87
N ARG A 71 4.31 2.78 14.57
CA ARG A 71 5.51 3.54 14.21
C ARG A 71 6.17 3.08 12.91
N THR A 72 6.27 1.77 12.67
CA THR A 72 6.88 1.23 11.43
C THR A 72 6.01 1.59 10.23
N TRP A 73 4.70 1.40 10.36
CA TRP A 73 3.72 1.82 9.37
C TRP A 73 3.80 3.33 9.06
N SER A 74 3.84 4.17 10.11
CA SER A 74 3.96 5.63 9.95
C SER A 74 5.28 6.05 9.28
N THR A 75 6.37 5.32 9.56
CA THR A 75 7.68 5.59 8.95
C THR A 75 7.66 5.25 7.46
N TRP A 76 7.10 4.10 7.09
CA TRP A 76 6.95 3.70 5.69
C TRP A 76 6.07 4.70 4.92
N LEU A 77 4.96 5.17 5.52
CA LEU A 77 4.12 6.22 4.94
C LEU A 77 4.87 7.54 4.72
N GLY A 78 5.82 7.88 5.59
CA GLY A 78 6.68 9.07 5.44
C GLY A 78 7.47 9.08 4.13
N ASN A 79 7.82 7.91 3.58
CA ASN A 79 8.55 7.80 2.31
C ASN A 79 7.69 8.12 1.08
N LEU A 80 6.35 8.19 1.24
CA LEU A 80 5.41 8.51 0.17
C LEU A 80 5.16 10.03 0.00
N ALA A 81 5.50 10.85 1.00
CA ALA A 81 5.33 12.32 1.00
C ALA A 81 6.41 13.04 0.18
#